data_AF-A0A354Q440-F1
#
_entry.id   AF-A0A354Q440-F1
#
_cell.length_a   1.000
_cell.length_b   1.000
_cell.length_c   1.000
_cell.angle_alpha   90.00
_cell.angle_beta   90.00
_cell.angle_gamma   90.00
#
_symmetry.space_group_name_H-M   'P 1'
#
loop_
_entity.id
_entity.type
_entity.pdbx_description
1 polymer ?
#
loop_
_entity_poly.entity_id
_entity_poly.type
_entity_poly.pdbx_seq_one_letter_code
_entity_poly.pdbx_strand_id
1 'polypeptide(L)'
;MMQLQVIRQDKSKHPFMRGMLAHKLMQRGLSFDQAYQISKDAKSYFQEKTEVTSDSLMQSVDELIVARYGKELLRTLISELFPSGKQICVFRRNATSPFSKGLLTQSITAAGIKPEEAYKIAFDLEADLIKKDILRISKKKLFEEVFSTIKKKYSPHLAGLYKLASRIDELDRPVIIYLAGASGTGKSVMSTFLAGRLGINKITGT
;
A
#
# COMPACT_ATOMS: atom_id res chain seq x y z
N MET A 1 -22.18 -21.26 -4.00
CA MET A 1 -22.60 -20.18 -3.07
C MET A 1 -22.25 -18.84 -3.71
N MET A 2 -23.22 -17.93 -3.88
CA MET A 2 -22.96 -16.59 -4.40
C MET A 2 -22.09 -15.82 -3.41
N GLN A 3 -20.99 -15.25 -3.90
CA GLN A 3 -20.10 -14.40 -3.11
C GLN A 3 -20.65 -12.98 -3.09
N LEU A 4 -20.88 -12.42 -1.90
CA LEU A 4 -21.34 -11.04 -1.70
C LEU A 4 -20.47 -10.06 -2.53
N GLN A 5 -21.11 -9.19 -3.30
CA GLN A 5 -20.44 -8.13 -4.06
C GLN A 5 -20.64 -6.77 -3.40
N VAL A 6 -19.57 -5.98 -3.36
CA VAL A 6 -19.58 -4.59 -2.91
C VAL A 6 -19.58 -3.69 -4.14
N ILE A 7 -20.62 -2.88 -4.27
CA ILE A 7 -20.77 -1.84 -5.30
C ILE A 7 -20.09 -0.57 -4.80
N ARG A 8 -19.13 -0.06 -5.57
CA ARG A 8 -18.45 1.21 -5.30
C ARG A 8 -19.23 2.39 -5.89
N GLN A 9 -18.82 3.62 -5.54
CA GLN A 9 -19.46 4.85 -6.03
C GLN A 9 -19.37 5.00 -7.56
N ASP A 10 -18.32 4.44 -8.19
CA ASP A 10 -18.14 4.36 -9.64
C ASP A 10 -18.97 3.24 -10.31
N LYS A 11 -19.87 2.60 -9.56
CA LYS A 11 -20.69 1.45 -9.96
C LYS A 11 -19.90 0.17 -10.26
N SER A 12 -18.59 0.15 -10.03
CA SER A 12 -17.81 -1.10 -10.12
C SER A 12 -18.24 -2.08 -9.04
N LYS A 13 -18.28 -3.37 -9.39
CA LYS A 13 -18.63 -4.46 -8.46
C LYS A 13 -17.38 -5.27 -8.14
N HIS A 14 -17.14 -5.50 -6.85
CA HIS A 14 -16.01 -6.28 -6.39
C HIS A 14 -16.44 -7.31 -5.35
N PRO A 15 -15.82 -8.50 -5.31
CA PRO A 15 -16.13 -9.48 -4.28
C PRO A 15 -15.77 -8.94 -2.89
N PHE A 16 -16.65 -9.18 -1.92
CA PHE A 16 -16.37 -8.90 -0.53
C PHE A 16 -15.26 -9.82 -0.01
N MET A 17 -14.20 -9.21 0.54
CA MET A 17 -13.04 -9.91 1.08
C MET A 17 -12.82 -9.50 2.53
N ARG A 18 -13.00 -10.43 3.48
CA ARG A 18 -12.82 -10.19 4.93
C ARG A 18 -11.44 -9.64 5.26
N GLY A 19 -10.39 -10.19 4.66
CA GLY A 19 -9.02 -9.73 4.88
C GLY A 19 -8.81 -8.28 4.42
N MET A 20 -9.47 -7.87 3.35
CA MET A 20 -9.40 -6.50 2.85
C MET A 20 -10.15 -5.53 3.77
N LEU A 21 -11.32 -5.92 4.29
CA LEU A 21 -12.05 -5.14 5.29
C LEU A 21 -11.25 -5.01 6.60
N ALA A 22 -10.68 -6.12 7.08
CA ALA A 22 -9.86 -6.13 8.30
C ALA A 22 -8.64 -5.20 8.14
N HIS A 23 -7.93 -5.30 7.02
CA HIS A 23 -6.82 -4.43 6.73
C HIS A 23 -7.22 -2.95 6.73
N LYS A 24 -8.36 -2.60 6.11
CA LYS A 24 -8.88 -1.21 6.10
C LYS A 24 -9.30 -0.72 7.48
N LEU A 25 -9.88 -1.58 8.31
CA LEU A 25 -10.20 -1.25 9.70
C LEU A 25 -8.93 -0.99 10.51
N MET A 26 -7.86 -1.76 10.29
CA MET A 26 -6.56 -1.47 10.92
C MET A 26 -6.01 -0.11 10.48
N GLN A 27 -6.18 0.26 9.21
CA GLN A 27 -5.81 1.59 8.72
C GLN A 27 -6.62 2.72 9.36
N ARG A 28 -7.85 2.46 9.83
CA ARG A 28 -8.64 3.42 10.63
C ARG A 28 -8.19 3.56 12.08
N GLY A 29 -7.28 2.70 12.55
CA GLY A 29 -6.76 2.70 13.91
C GLY A 29 -7.26 1.56 14.80
N LEU A 30 -8.02 0.58 14.26
CA LEU A 30 -8.36 -0.62 15.04
C LEU A 30 -7.15 -1.54 15.21
N SER A 31 -7.08 -2.24 16.35
CA SER A 31 -6.15 -3.35 16.50
C SER A 31 -6.51 -4.50 15.56
N PHE A 32 -5.56 -5.41 15.32
CA PHE A 32 -5.80 -6.59 14.49
C PHE A 32 -7.00 -7.42 14.97
N ASP A 33 -7.08 -7.68 16.28
CA ASP A 33 -8.17 -8.48 16.86
C ASP A 33 -9.52 -7.80 16.67
N GLN A 34 -9.60 -6.48 16.90
CA GLN A 34 -10.82 -5.72 16.69
C GLN A 34 -11.24 -5.73 15.22
N ALA A 35 -10.30 -5.46 14.31
CA ALA A 35 -10.56 -5.44 12.88
C ALA A 35 -11.01 -6.82 12.33
N TYR A 36 -10.40 -7.91 12.82
CA TYR A 36 -10.75 -9.26 12.43
C TYR A 36 -12.16 -9.65 12.89
N GLN A 37 -12.52 -9.32 14.14
CA GLN A 37 -13.85 -9.61 14.67
C GLN A 37 -14.94 -8.83 13.92
N ILE A 38 -14.76 -7.53 13.72
CA ILE A 38 -15.71 -6.72 12.95
C ILE A 38 -15.85 -7.24 11.51
N SER A 39 -14.76 -7.68 10.88
CA SER A 39 -14.81 -8.26 9.54
C SER A 39 -15.50 -9.64 9.48
N LYS A 40 -15.50 -10.38 10.60
CA LYS A 40 -16.29 -11.61 10.75
C LYS A 40 -17.77 -11.28 10.84
N ASP A 41 -18.11 -10.34 11.71
CA ASP A 41 -19.48 -9.96 12.02
C ASP A 41 -20.14 -9.31 10.80
N ALA A 42 -19.42 -8.44 10.09
CA ALA A 42 -19.89 -7.83 8.84
C ALA A 42 -20.19 -8.88 7.75
N LYS A 43 -19.38 -9.94 7.64
CA LYS A 43 -19.70 -11.04 6.70
C LYS A 43 -20.99 -11.74 7.10
N SER A 44 -21.17 -12.02 8.39
CA SER A 44 -22.38 -12.67 8.92
C SER A 44 -23.62 -11.82 8.69
N TYR A 45 -23.51 -10.51 8.90
CA TYR A 45 -24.59 -9.54 8.72
C TYR A 45 -25.16 -9.52 7.29
N PHE A 46 -24.31 -9.77 6.28
CA PHE A 46 -24.70 -9.74 4.86
C PHE A 46 -24.83 -11.12 4.20
N GLN A 47 -24.94 -12.21 4.97
CA GLN A 47 -25.02 -13.57 4.41
C GLN A 47 -26.20 -13.77 3.45
N GLU A 48 -27.31 -13.06 3.65
CA GLU A 48 -28.52 -13.16 2.82
C GLU A 48 -28.53 -12.20 1.63
N LYS A 49 -27.55 -11.28 1.55
CA LYS A 49 -27.46 -10.31 0.46
C LYS A 49 -26.43 -10.75 -0.58
N THR A 50 -26.78 -10.59 -1.85
CA THR A 50 -25.87 -10.82 -2.98
C THR A 50 -25.05 -9.59 -3.32
N GLU A 51 -25.59 -8.39 -3.10
CA GLU A 51 -24.95 -7.11 -3.40
C GLU A 51 -25.21 -6.07 -2.29
N VAL A 52 -24.19 -5.27 -1.96
CA VAL A 52 -24.26 -4.15 -1.01
C VAL A 52 -23.47 -2.95 -1.54
N THR A 53 -23.91 -1.74 -1.25
CA THR A 53 -23.12 -0.55 -1.57
C THR A 53 -22.00 -0.35 -0.55
N SER A 54 -20.93 0.33 -0.96
CA SER A 54 -19.82 0.68 -0.06
C SER A 54 -20.29 1.51 1.14
N ASP A 55 -21.24 2.42 0.93
CA ASP A 55 -21.80 3.27 1.99
C ASP A 55 -22.65 2.45 2.98
N SER A 56 -23.49 1.53 2.49
CA SER A 56 -24.29 0.65 3.36
C SER A 56 -23.40 -0.30 4.16
N LEU A 57 -22.35 -0.85 3.54
CA LEU A 57 -21.36 -1.66 4.23
C LEU A 57 -20.65 -0.85 5.32
N MET A 58 -20.29 0.40 5.03
CA MET A 58 -19.63 1.30 5.97
C MET A 58 -20.51 1.59 7.20
N GLN A 59 -21.79 1.93 6.96
CA GLN A 59 -22.76 2.17 8.03
C GLN A 59 -22.91 0.96 8.95
N SER A 60 -23.10 -0.24 8.38
CA SER A 60 -23.22 -1.46 9.19
C SER A 60 -21.94 -1.79 9.96
N VAL A 61 -20.76 -1.50 9.40
CA VAL A 61 -19.49 -1.69 10.11
C VAL A 61 -19.36 -0.73 11.30
N ASP A 62 -19.75 0.53 11.14
CA ASP A 62 -19.74 1.50 12.24
C ASP A 62 -20.74 1.12 13.34
N GLU A 63 -21.93 0.61 12.97
CA GLU A 63 -22.91 0.04 13.91
C GLU A 63 -22.33 -1.14 14.69
N LEU A 64 -21.63 -2.07 14.02
CA LEU A 64 -20.98 -3.21 14.66
C LEU A 64 -19.85 -2.77 15.62
N ILE A 65 -19.08 -1.74 15.25
CA ILE A 65 -18.04 -1.18 16.13
C ILE A 65 -18.67 -0.59 17.38
N VAL A 66 -19.74 0.18 17.23
CA VAL A 66 -20.47 0.79 18.35
C VAL A 66 -21.06 -0.29 19.26
N ALA A 67 -21.69 -1.32 18.69
CA ALA A 67 -22.29 -2.41 19.45
C ALA A 67 -21.27 -3.20 20.28
N ARG A 68 -20.05 -3.38 19.76
CA ARG A 68 -19.03 -4.25 20.37
C ARG A 68 -18.05 -3.51 21.27
N TYR A 69 -17.70 -2.28 20.92
CA TYR A 69 -16.62 -1.52 21.55
C TYR A 69 -17.04 -0.12 22.02
N GLY A 70 -18.29 0.26 21.78
CA GLY A 70 -18.84 1.55 22.20
C GLY A 70 -18.56 2.69 21.23
N LYS A 71 -19.29 3.79 21.43
CA LYS A 71 -19.20 5.00 20.59
C LYS A 71 -17.86 5.74 20.73
N GLU A 72 -17.19 5.62 21.87
CA GLU A 72 -15.91 6.29 22.09
C GLU A 72 -14.82 5.74 21.18
N LEU A 73 -14.78 4.41 20.94
CA LEU A 73 -13.84 3.85 19.97
C LEU A 73 -14.13 4.42 18.58
N LEU A 74 -15.39 4.43 18.12
CA LEU A 74 -15.74 4.96 16.81
C LEU A 74 -15.31 6.42 16.62
N ARG A 75 -15.39 7.25 17.67
CA ARG A 75 -14.95 8.66 17.64
C ARG A 75 -13.44 8.83 17.48
N THR A 76 -12.63 7.88 17.95
CA THR A 76 -11.16 7.94 17.81
C THR A 76 -10.67 7.41 16.47
N LEU A 77 -11.54 6.73 15.69
CA LEU A 77 -11.19 6.20 14.38
C LEU A 77 -11.13 7.29 13.32
N ILE A 78 -10.24 7.11 12.35
CA ILE A 78 -10.21 7.95 11.15
C ILE A 78 -11.53 7.76 10.37
N SER A 79 -12.13 8.86 9.92
CA SER A 79 -13.50 8.91 9.39
C SER A 79 -13.76 8.06 8.13
N GLU A 80 -12.76 7.64 7.37
CA GLU A 80 -12.96 6.95 6.08
C GLU A 80 -12.59 5.45 6.13
N LEU A 81 -13.58 4.54 6.03
CA LEU A 81 -13.41 3.09 5.75
C LEU A 81 -13.10 2.82 4.28
N PHE A 82 -13.66 3.66 3.43
CA PHE A 82 -13.45 3.70 2.00
C PHE A 82 -13.05 5.14 1.72
N PRO A 83 -11.78 5.44 1.36
CA PRO A 83 -11.49 6.76 0.83
C PRO A 83 -12.44 6.99 -0.32
N SER A 84 -13.06 8.17 -0.34
CA SER A 84 -14.23 8.66 -1.07
C SER A 84 -14.19 8.53 -2.61
N GLY A 85 -13.68 7.41 -3.14
CA GLY A 85 -13.26 7.29 -4.54
C GLY A 85 -12.07 8.18 -4.92
N LYS A 86 -11.63 9.07 -4.01
CA LYS A 86 -10.51 9.99 -4.19
C LYS A 86 -9.18 9.23 -4.20
N GLN A 87 -8.87 8.62 -5.33
CA GLN A 87 -7.58 7.98 -5.57
C GLN A 87 -6.53 9.04 -5.85
N ILE A 88 -5.43 9.05 -5.10
CA ILE A 88 -4.28 9.90 -5.42
C ILE A 88 -3.71 9.43 -6.75
N CYS A 89 -3.60 10.34 -7.70
CA CYS A 89 -3.00 10.09 -9.02
C CYS A 89 -1.56 10.61 -9.05
N VAL A 90 -0.64 9.71 -9.38
CA VAL A 90 0.77 10.03 -9.64
C VAL A 90 0.94 10.26 -11.14
N PHE A 91 1.49 11.41 -11.52
CA PHE A 91 1.69 11.74 -12.94
C PHE A 91 3.16 12.00 -13.29
N ARG A 92 3.55 11.61 -14.51
CA ARG A 92 4.85 11.91 -15.11
C ARG A 92 4.65 12.21 -16.59
N ARG A 93 4.93 13.43 -17.02
CA ARG A 93 4.64 13.88 -18.40
C ARG A 93 3.16 13.60 -18.73
N ASN A 94 2.89 12.78 -19.76
CA ASN A 94 1.53 12.44 -20.20
C ASN A 94 0.99 11.14 -19.57
N ALA A 95 1.78 10.44 -18.75
CA ALA A 95 1.36 9.20 -18.10
C ALA A 95 0.82 9.48 -16.69
N THR A 96 -0.28 8.81 -16.34
CA THR A 96 -0.90 8.87 -15.01
C THR A 96 -1.11 7.46 -14.48
N SER A 97 -0.81 7.24 -13.21
CA SER A 97 -1.05 5.99 -12.52
C SER A 97 -1.61 6.24 -11.12
N PRO A 98 -2.42 5.32 -10.58
CA PRO A 98 -2.77 5.35 -9.17
C PRO A 98 -1.53 5.38 -8.27
N PHE A 99 -1.62 6.10 -7.14
CA PHE A 99 -0.67 5.94 -6.05
C PHE A 99 -0.74 4.49 -5.55
N SER A 100 0.41 3.83 -5.48
CA SER A 100 0.53 2.45 -5.03
C SER A 100 1.50 2.39 -3.85
N LYS A 101 0.96 2.12 -2.66
CA LYS A 101 1.77 1.85 -1.46
C LYS A 101 2.75 0.72 -1.70
N GLY A 102 2.35 -0.34 -2.41
CA GLY A 102 3.20 -1.49 -2.69
C GLY A 102 4.40 -1.15 -3.59
N LEU A 103 4.15 -0.44 -4.70
CA LEU A 103 5.24 -0.01 -5.59
C LEU A 103 6.16 0.99 -4.89
N LEU A 104 5.61 1.91 -4.09
CA LEU A 104 6.42 2.85 -3.33
C LEU A 104 7.24 2.14 -2.24
N THR A 105 6.66 1.16 -1.55
CA THR A 105 7.36 0.31 -0.58
C THR A 105 8.55 -0.38 -1.24
N GLN A 106 8.33 -1.04 -2.38
CA GLN A 106 9.38 -1.71 -3.15
C GLN A 106 10.48 -0.73 -3.59
N SER A 107 10.10 0.46 -4.04
CA SER A 107 11.05 1.51 -4.42
C SER A 107 11.91 1.97 -3.24
N ILE A 108 11.34 2.04 -2.03
CA ILE A 108 12.06 2.43 -0.81
C ILE A 108 12.97 1.30 -0.32
N THR A 109 12.54 0.04 -0.39
CA THR A 109 13.37 -1.11 0.02
C THR A 109 14.60 -1.30 -0.87
N ALA A 110 14.58 -0.80 -2.11
CA ALA A 110 15.75 -0.73 -2.99
C ALA A 110 16.92 0.04 -2.36
N ALA A 111 16.63 1.00 -1.46
CA ALA A 111 17.63 1.75 -0.72
C ALA A 111 18.22 0.99 0.48
N GLY A 112 17.71 -0.21 0.79
CA GLY A 112 18.13 -1.01 1.95
C GLY A 112 17.28 -0.83 3.21
N ILE A 113 16.19 -0.06 3.14
CA ILE A 113 15.23 0.08 4.25
C ILE A 113 14.40 -1.19 4.39
N LYS A 114 14.08 -1.60 5.63
CA LYS A 114 13.29 -2.82 5.88
C LYS A 114 11.88 -2.69 5.32
N PRO A 115 11.26 -3.78 4.81
CA PRO A 115 9.92 -3.74 4.19
C PRO A 115 8.84 -3.11 5.07
N GLU A 116 8.79 -3.45 6.36
CA GLU A 116 7.80 -2.92 7.31
C GLU A 116 7.91 -1.40 7.48
N GLU A 117 9.14 -0.89 7.56
CA GLU A 117 9.43 0.53 7.69
C GLU A 117 9.15 1.28 6.38
N ALA A 118 9.53 0.70 5.25
CA ALA A 118 9.24 1.22 3.93
C ALA A 118 7.72 1.33 3.68
N TYR A 119 6.97 0.31 4.10
CA TYR A 119 5.51 0.33 4.05
C TYR A 119 4.93 1.44 4.91
N LYS A 120 5.45 1.62 6.13
CA LYS A 120 5.02 2.70 7.01
C LYS A 120 5.26 4.08 6.40
N ILE A 121 6.42 4.31 5.76
CA ILE A 121 6.68 5.57 5.04
C ILE A 121 5.64 5.79 3.92
N ALA A 122 5.35 4.75 3.13
CA ALA A 122 4.37 4.85 2.05
C ALA A 122 2.95 5.10 2.56
N PHE A 123 2.59 4.47 3.68
CA PHE A 123 1.30 4.64 4.36
C PHE A 123 1.14 6.05 4.93
N ASP A 124 2.11 6.51 5.71
CA ASP A 124 2.10 7.84 6.33
C ASP A 124 2.05 8.94 5.27
N LEU A 125 2.80 8.79 4.17
CA LEU A 125 2.80 9.75 3.07
C LEU A 125 1.44 9.84 2.36
N GLU A 126 0.77 8.71 2.13
CA GLU A 126 -0.57 8.69 1.55
C GLU A 126 -1.57 9.39 2.47
N ALA A 127 -1.55 9.07 3.77
CA ALA A 127 -2.40 9.71 4.77
C ALA A 127 -2.17 11.23 4.83
N ASP A 128 -0.92 11.68 4.76
CA ASP A 128 -0.56 13.10 4.71
C ASP A 128 -1.08 13.79 3.44
N LEU A 129 -1.01 13.12 2.28
CA LEU A 129 -1.53 13.66 1.02
C LEU A 129 -3.05 13.79 1.06
N ILE A 130 -3.76 12.78 1.59
CA ILE A 130 -5.22 12.80 1.76
C ILE A 130 -5.60 13.92 2.73
N LYS A 131 -4.92 14.05 3.88
CA LYS A 131 -5.18 15.08 4.87
C LYS A 131 -5.00 16.50 4.31
N LYS A 132 -4.11 16.67 3.33
CA LYS A 132 -3.87 17.94 2.62
C LYS A 132 -4.78 18.13 1.39
N ASP A 133 -5.73 17.24 1.14
CA ASP A 133 -6.59 17.17 -0.06
C ASP A 133 -5.78 17.16 -1.38
N ILE A 134 -4.56 16.60 -1.36
CA ILE A 134 -3.70 16.47 -2.53
C ILE A 134 -4.03 15.16 -3.24
N LEU A 135 -4.91 15.24 -4.25
CA LEU A 135 -5.32 14.08 -5.05
C LEU A 135 -4.47 13.88 -6.32
N ARG A 136 -3.57 14.80 -6.64
CA ARG A 136 -2.62 14.68 -7.76
C ARG A 136 -1.23 15.09 -7.31
N ILE A 137 -0.25 14.24 -7.55
CA ILE A 137 1.16 14.50 -7.23
C ILE A 137 2.05 14.08 -8.41
N SER A 138 3.05 14.90 -8.73
CA SER A 138 4.01 14.52 -9.76
C SER A 138 4.95 13.43 -9.23
N LYS A 139 5.42 12.51 -10.10
CA LYS A 139 6.43 11.50 -9.72
C LYS A 139 7.69 12.16 -9.11
N LYS A 140 8.07 13.35 -9.60
CA LYS A 140 9.19 14.14 -9.07
C LYS A 140 8.94 14.60 -7.64
N LYS A 141 7.78 15.21 -7.36
CA LYS A 141 7.43 15.68 -6.02
C LYS A 141 7.30 14.50 -5.04
N LEU A 142 6.67 13.42 -5.47
CA LEU A 142 6.58 12.19 -4.67
C LEU A 142 7.96 11.67 -4.28
N PHE A 143 8.89 11.63 -5.24
CA PHE A 143 10.28 11.26 -4.97
C PHE A 143 10.96 12.21 -3.97
N GLU A 144 10.78 13.52 -4.09
CA GLU A 144 11.37 14.52 -3.19
C GLU A 144 10.87 14.40 -1.74
N GLU A 145 9.56 14.14 -1.55
CA GLU A 145 8.97 13.90 -0.22
C GLU A 145 9.56 12.65 0.44
N VAL A 146 9.66 11.56 -0.33
CA VAL A 146 10.22 10.29 0.16
C VAL A 146 11.71 10.42 0.45
N PHE A 147 12.47 11.01 -0.47
CA PHE A 147 13.91 11.28 -0.29
C PHE A 147 14.16 12.12 0.96
N SER A 148 13.37 13.17 1.17
CA SER A 148 13.47 14.03 2.35
C SER A 148 13.12 13.28 3.64
N THR A 149 12.09 12.44 3.59
CA THR A 149 11.71 11.58 4.72
C THR A 149 12.82 10.60 5.08
N ILE A 150 13.40 9.91 4.09
CA ILE A 150 14.52 8.97 4.31
C ILE A 150 15.73 9.70 4.87
N LYS A 151 16.09 10.86 4.30
CA LYS A 151 17.24 11.66 4.74
C LYS A 151 17.11 12.10 6.20
N LYS A 152 15.90 12.51 6.63
CA LYS A 152 15.62 12.98 7.99
C LYS A 152 15.51 11.85 9.02
N LYS A 153 14.81 10.77 8.66
CA LYS A 153 14.46 9.69 9.61
C LYS A 153 15.53 8.60 9.71
N TYR A 154 16.33 8.40 8.66
CA TYR A 154 17.33 7.33 8.61
C TYR A 154 18.74 7.89 8.46
N SER A 155 19.14 8.23 7.23
CA SER A 155 20.44 8.82 6.97
C SER A 155 20.54 9.44 5.56
N PRO A 156 21.46 10.40 5.37
CA PRO A 156 21.80 10.89 4.04
C PRO A 156 22.30 9.79 3.08
N HIS A 157 22.97 8.76 3.62
CA HIS A 157 23.47 7.65 2.83
C HIS A 157 22.33 6.82 2.21
N LEU A 158 21.34 6.41 3.02
CA LEU A 158 20.18 5.66 2.51
C LEU A 158 19.35 6.50 1.52
N ALA A 159 19.22 7.81 1.77
CA ALA A 159 18.56 8.70 0.81
C ALA A 159 19.32 8.75 -0.53
N GLY A 160 20.66 8.75 -0.48
CA GLY A 160 21.52 8.62 -1.65
C GLY A 160 21.29 7.32 -2.42
N LEU A 161 21.19 6.19 -1.72
CA LEU A 161 20.86 4.89 -2.33
C LEU A 161 19.47 4.89 -2.96
N TYR A 162 18.46 5.48 -2.31
CA TYR A 162 17.12 5.65 -2.88
C TYR A 162 17.16 6.45 -4.19
N LYS A 163 17.90 7.56 -4.22
CA LYS A 163 18.12 8.37 -5.43
C LYS A 163 18.85 7.62 -6.53
N LEU A 164 19.81 6.76 -6.17
CA LEU A 164 20.54 5.95 -7.14
C LEU A 164 19.61 4.87 -7.72
N ALA A 165 18.86 4.16 -6.87
CA ALA A 165 17.91 3.14 -7.30
C ALA A 165 16.82 3.71 -8.22
N SER A 166 16.27 4.88 -7.88
CA SER A 166 15.22 5.51 -8.70
C SER A 166 15.68 5.93 -10.10
N ARG A 167 17.00 6.07 -10.33
CA ARG A 167 17.58 6.42 -11.63
C ARG A 167 17.69 5.21 -12.56
N ILE A 168 17.66 3.99 -12.04
CA ILE A 168 17.77 2.77 -12.85
C ILE A 168 16.63 2.73 -13.87
N ASP A 169 15.42 3.12 -13.47
CA ASP A 169 14.24 3.25 -14.34
C ASP A 169 14.32 4.39 -15.38
N GLU A 170 15.33 5.27 -15.27
CA GLU A 170 15.52 6.42 -16.16
C GLU A 170 16.65 6.21 -17.17
N LEU A 171 17.32 5.05 -17.14
CA LEU A 171 18.39 4.75 -18.07
C LEU A 171 17.80 4.40 -19.45
N ASP A 172 18.32 5.05 -20.49
CA ASP A 172 17.94 4.79 -21.89
C ASP A 172 18.46 3.43 -22.41
N ARG A 173 19.23 2.71 -21.58
CA ARG A 173 19.83 1.41 -21.88
C ARG A 173 19.62 0.45 -20.70
N PRO A 174 19.46 -0.87 -20.96
CA PRO A 174 19.28 -1.84 -19.89
C PRO A 174 20.52 -1.93 -19.00
N VAL A 175 20.30 -2.16 -17.70
CA VAL A 175 21.35 -2.50 -16.74
C VAL A 175 21.49 -4.00 -16.67
N ILE A 176 22.69 -4.51 -16.92
CA ILE A 176 23.03 -5.92 -16.76
C ILE A 176 23.90 -6.05 -15.51
N ILE A 177 23.46 -6.85 -14.54
CA ILE A 177 24.20 -7.13 -13.32
C ILE A 177 24.69 -8.58 -13.40
N TYR A 178 26.02 -8.75 -13.44
CA TYR A 178 26.66 -10.06 -13.44
C TYR A 178 27.19 -10.41 -12.04
N LEU A 179 26.78 -11.55 -11.49
CA LEU A 179 27.23 -12.03 -10.19
C LEU A 179 28.10 -13.29 -10.38
N ALA A 180 29.40 -13.15 -10.18
CA ALA A 180 30.39 -14.20 -10.37
C ALA A 180 30.98 -14.72 -9.04
N GLY A 181 31.49 -15.96 -9.04
CA GLY A 181 32.14 -16.57 -7.87
C GLY A 181 32.02 -18.10 -7.84
N ALA A 182 32.81 -18.74 -6.97
CA ALA A 182 32.88 -20.20 -6.82
C ALA A 182 31.51 -20.84 -6.48
N SER A 183 31.37 -22.15 -6.68
CA SER A 183 30.14 -22.87 -6.32
C SER A 183 29.84 -22.75 -4.82
N GLY A 184 28.56 -22.71 -4.44
CA GLY A 184 28.14 -22.64 -3.03
C GLY A 184 28.27 -21.26 -2.35
N THR A 185 28.84 -20.24 -2.99
CA THR A 185 29.03 -18.90 -2.38
C THR A 185 27.75 -18.05 -2.26
N GLY A 186 26.58 -18.60 -2.59
CA GLY A 186 25.29 -17.90 -2.45
C GLY A 186 24.91 -16.96 -3.59
N LYS A 187 25.56 -17.03 -4.77
CA LYS A 187 25.28 -16.16 -5.93
C LYS A 187 23.80 -16.13 -6.33
N SER A 188 23.16 -17.30 -6.47
CA SER A 188 21.75 -17.39 -6.87
C SER A 188 20.82 -16.80 -5.81
N VAL A 189 21.14 -17.02 -4.54
CA VAL A 189 20.41 -16.44 -3.41
C VAL A 189 20.52 -14.91 -3.44
N MET A 190 21.74 -14.38 -3.59
CA MET A 190 21.97 -12.93 -3.69
C MET A 190 21.30 -12.32 -4.92
N SER A 191 21.31 -13.02 -6.06
CA SER A 191 20.63 -12.59 -7.28
C SER A 191 19.13 -12.41 -7.05
N THR A 192 18.47 -13.38 -6.42
CA THR A 192 17.05 -13.31 -6.08
C THR A 192 16.75 -12.15 -5.13
N PHE A 193 17.54 -11.97 -4.08
CA PHE A 193 17.36 -10.84 -3.16
C PHE A 193 17.56 -9.48 -3.84
N LEU A 194 18.60 -9.36 -4.66
CA LEU A 194 18.91 -8.13 -5.39
C LEU A 194 17.80 -7.80 -6.39
N ALA A 195 17.33 -8.80 -7.15
CA ALA A 195 16.27 -8.63 -8.11
C ALA A 195 14.95 -8.19 -7.44
N GLY A 196 14.59 -8.81 -6.32
CA GLY A 196 13.42 -8.40 -5.54
C GLY A 196 13.51 -6.95 -5.05
N ARG A 197 14.70 -6.52 -4.58
CA ARG A 197 14.93 -5.14 -4.13
C ARG A 197 14.90 -4.12 -5.27
N LEU A 198 15.44 -4.46 -6.43
CA LEU A 198 15.52 -3.55 -7.57
C LEU A 198 14.28 -3.61 -8.49
N GLY A 199 13.31 -4.48 -8.20
CA GLY A 199 12.15 -4.68 -9.08
C GLY A 199 12.51 -5.31 -10.43
N ILE A 200 13.60 -6.07 -10.49
CA ILE A 200 14.03 -6.77 -11.70
C ILE A 200 13.17 -8.01 -11.88
N ASN A 201 12.30 -7.98 -12.89
CA ASN A 201 11.32 -9.04 -13.15
C ASN A 201 11.90 -10.26 -13.90
N LYS A 202 13.16 -10.20 -14.36
CA LYS A 202 13.81 -11.29 -15.10
C LYS A 202 15.19 -11.59 -14.52
N ILE A 203 15.37 -12.84 -14.06
CA ILE A 203 16.64 -13.39 -13.58
C ILE A 203 16.96 -14.60 -14.45
N THR A 204 18.20 -14.71 -14.90
CA THR A 204 18.68 -15.88 -15.65
C THR A 204 19.92 -16.40 -14.94
N GLY A 205 19.91 -17.67 -14.57
CA GLY A 205 21.03 -18.36 -13.94
C GLY A 205 21.52 -19.51 -14.82
N THR A 206 22.77 -19.89 -14.62
CA THR A 206 23.43 -21.07 -15.20
C THR A 206 23.87 -22.00 -14.09
#